data_AF-A0A9W6LBJ1-F1
#
_entry.id   AF-A0A9W6LBJ1-F1
#
_cell.length_a   1.000
_cell.length_b   1.000
_cell.length_c   1.000
_cell.angle_alpha   90.00
_cell.angle_beta   90.00
_cell.angle_gamma   90.00
#
_symmetry.space_group_name_H-M   'P 1'
#
loop_
_entity.id
_entity.type
_entity.pdbx_description
1 polymer ?
#
loop_
_entity_poly.entity_id
_entity_poly.type
_entity_poly.pdbx_seq_one_letter_code
_entity_poly.pdbx_strand_id
1 'polypeptide(L)'
;MSYLSILDFGDHEKEIDPFYVWGCNFSIRKKVLLEAGGFHPDSMPDQLLHLRGDGESHVSRFIAARGYGSVYVPSASVFHFVPKSRMTVDYFRKRAFSQGVSDSYTRLRLNPSDNDKIVMDLRPLGRLMRSAIFRHILGSLLPADAFVRANIDQAYHEGFMWHLHRFLTDGDVRSWVLKENYLEPLNQ
;
A
#
# COMPACT_ATOMS: atom_id res chain seq x y z
N MET A 1 -7.16 -3.14 6.06
CA MET A 1 -7.64 -2.62 4.76
C MET A 1 -8.48 -3.69 4.08
N SER A 2 -9.55 -3.31 3.37
CA SER A 2 -10.37 -4.26 2.59
C SER A 2 -9.61 -4.72 1.35
N TYR A 3 -9.56 -6.03 1.10
CA TYR A 3 -8.84 -6.59 -0.06
C TYR A 3 -9.65 -6.58 -1.36
N LEU A 4 -10.96 -6.34 -1.27
CA LEU A 4 -11.89 -6.42 -2.40
C LEU A 4 -12.48 -5.05 -2.78
N SER A 5 -11.94 -3.97 -2.22
CA SER A 5 -12.38 -2.59 -2.49
C SER A 5 -13.88 -2.37 -2.29
N ILE A 6 -14.45 -3.01 -1.26
CA ILE A 6 -15.85 -2.82 -0.85
C ILE A 6 -15.90 -1.82 0.29
N LEU A 7 -16.72 -0.78 0.12
CA LEU A 7 -16.95 0.29 1.08
C LEU A 7 -18.45 0.61 1.07
N ASP A 8 -19.08 0.56 2.25
CA ASP A 8 -20.48 0.92 2.43
C ASP A 8 -20.63 1.63 3.78
N PHE A 9 -21.07 2.88 3.75
CA PHE A 9 -21.33 3.68 4.94
C PHE A 9 -22.84 3.97 5.11
N GLY A 10 -23.72 3.27 4.40
CA GLY A 10 -25.17 3.43 4.46
C GLY A 10 -25.71 4.54 3.56
N ASP A 11 -26.96 4.94 3.78
CA ASP A 11 -27.74 5.69 2.79
C ASP A 11 -27.69 7.22 2.93
N HIS A 12 -26.78 7.76 3.75
CA HIS A 12 -26.69 9.18 4.03
C HIS A 12 -25.30 9.74 3.76
N GLU A 13 -25.26 10.96 3.22
CA GLU A 13 -24.03 11.73 3.13
C GLU A 13 -23.43 11.93 4.51
N LYS A 14 -22.11 11.74 4.62
CA LYS A 14 -21.38 11.96 5.87
C LYS A 14 -19.93 12.28 5.61
N GLU A 15 -19.34 13.03 6.52
CA GLU A 15 -17.90 13.17 6.58
C GLU A 15 -17.25 11.83 6.93
N ILE A 16 -16.16 11.52 6.23
CA ILE A 16 -15.37 10.31 6.43
C ILE A 16 -13.90 10.68 6.55
N ASP A 17 -13.12 9.82 7.18
CA ASP A 17 -11.66 9.94 7.16
C ASP A 17 -11.15 9.86 5.70
N PRO A 18 -10.25 10.77 5.26
CA PRO A 18 -9.68 10.75 3.92
C PRO A 18 -9.07 9.41 3.49
N PHE A 19 -8.60 8.58 4.42
CA PHE A 19 -8.08 7.24 4.13
C PHE A 19 -9.14 6.23 3.65
N TYR A 20 -10.42 6.57 3.71
CA TYR A 20 -11.50 5.80 3.08
C TYR A 20 -11.79 6.23 1.64
N VAL A 21 -11.11 7.25 1.11
CA VAL A 21 -11.23 7.69 -0.28
C VAL A 21 -10.30 6.86 -1.17
N TRP A 22 -10.85 5.84 -1.83
CA TRP A 22 -10.07 4.89 -2.63
C TRP A 22 -10.16 5.16 -4.12
N GLY A 23 -9.07 4.86 -4.85
CA GLY A 23 -8.94 5.09 -6.28
C GLY A 23 -10.03 4.49 -7.17
N CYS A 24 -10.76 3.49 -6.68
CA CYS A 24 -11.81 2.81 -7.45
C CYS A 24 -13.07 3.65 -7.66
N ASN A 25 -13.35 4.66 -6.80
CA ASN A 25 -14.52 5.53 -6.95
C ASN A 25 -14.39 6.80 -6.08
N PHE A 26 -13.75 7.84 -6.60
CA PHE A 26 -13.72 9.14 -5.92
C PHE A 26 -13.57 10.31 -6.88
N SER A 27 -13.77 11.51 -6.36
CA SER A 27 -13.49 12.78 -7.02
C SER A 27 -12.69 13.69 -6.09
N ILE A 28 -11.76 14.45 -6.65
CA ILE A 28 -10.92 15.40 -5.90
C ILE A 28 -10.84 16.74 -6.63
N ARG A 29 -10.81 17.83 -5.86
CA ARG A 29 -10.55 19.16 -6.43
C ARG A 29 -9.14 19.21 -7.00
N LYS A 30 -9.01 19.57 -8.28
CA LYS A 30 -7.71 19.70 -8.97
C LYS A 30 -6.70 20.51 -8.16
N LYS A 31 -7.12 21.64 -7.58
CA LYS A 31 -6.25 22.49 -6.76
C LYS A 31 -5.66 21.73 -5.55
N VAL A 32 -6.47 20.95 -4.84
CA VAL A 32 -6.01 20.15 -3.69
C VAL A 32 -5.02 19.06 -4.13
N LEU A 33 -5.28 18.38 -5.26
CA LEU A 33 -4.37 17.39 -5.80
C LEU A 33 -3.01 18.00 -6.22
N LEU A 34 -3.03 19.17 -6.85
CA LEU A 34 -1.81 19.89 -7.23
C LEU A 34 -1.04 20.40 -6.01
N GLU A 35 -1.74 20.91 -4.99
CA GLU A 35 -1.12 21.30 -3.70
C GLU A 35 -0.46 20.12 -2.97
N ALA A 36 -1.01 18.91 -3.12
CA ALA A 36 -0.43 17.69 -2.59
C ALA A 36 0.79 17.19 -3.37
N GLY A 37 1.13 17.80 -4.52
CA GLY A 37 2.18 17.32 -5.42
C GLY A 37 1.77 16.12 -6.28
N GLY A 38 0.47 15.91 -6.49
CA GLY A 38 -0.08 14.79 -7.25
C GLY A 38 -0.16 13.49 -6.44
N PHE A 39 -0.42 12.38 -7.15
CA PHE A 39 -0.35 11.05 -6.56
C PHE A 39 1.10 10.57 -6.52
N HIS A 40 1.44 9.79 -5.50
CA HIS A 40 2.62 8.94 -5.56
C HIS A 40 2.39 7.77 -6.52
N PRO A 41 3.44 7.07 -6.96
CA PRO A 41 3.30 5.96 -7.89
C PRO A 41 2.46 4.85 -7.26
N ASP A 42 1.57 4.24 -8.03
CA ASP A 42 0.79 3.08 -7.60
C ASP A 42 0.50 2.18 -8.80
N SER A 43 -0.08 1.00 -8.55
CA SER A 43 -0.56 0.10 -9.59
C SER A 43 0.48 -0.28 -10.66
N MET A 44 1.75 -0.35 -10.23
CA MET A 44 2.87 -0.80 -11.09
C MET A 44 2.69 -2.24 -11.59
N PRO A 45 3.12 -2.54 -12.82
CA PRO A 45 3.24 -3.92 -13.28
C PRO A 45 4.27 -4.68 -12.42
N ASP A 46 4.16 -6.01 -12.39
CA ASP A 46 4.96 -6.87 -11.49
C ASP A 46 6.47 -6.63 -11.63
N GLN A 47 6.95 -6.35 -12.85
CA GLN A 47 8.37 -6.08 -13.13
C GLN A 47 8.88 -4.78 -12.49
N LEU A 48 7.98 -3.80 -12.29
CA LEU A 48 8.27 -2.48 -11.73
C LEU A 48 7.77 -2.34 -10.30
N LEU A 49 7.43 -3.44 -9.63
CA LEU A 49 6.87 -3.40 -8.28
C LEU A 49 7.82 -2.73 -7.26
N HIS A 50 9.13 -2.74 -7.52
CA HIS A 50 10.14 -2.06 -6.71
C HIS A 50 10.05 -0.51 -6.80
N LEU A 51 9.30 0.02 -7.77
CA LEU A 51 9.02 1.45 -7.94
C LEU A 51 7.61 1.84 -7.46
N ARG A 52 6.85 0.90 -6.91
CA ARG A 52 5.51 1.17 -6.36
C ARG A 52 5.63 2.05 -5.12
N GLY A 53 4.76 3.04 -5.01
CA GLY A 53 4.60 3.90 -3.84
C GLY A 53 3.29 3.64 -3.09
N ASP A 54 2.77 4.67 -2.42
CA ASP A 54 1.55 4.62 -1.59
C ASP A 54 0.34 5.32 -2.22
N GLY A 55 0.44 5.69 -3.50
CA GLY A 55 -0.69 6.13 -4.33
C GLY A 55 -1.50 7.28 -3.74
N GLU A 56 -2.80 7.08 -3.65
CA GLU A 56 -3.77 8.02 -3.08
C GLU A 56 -3.64 8.19 -1.56
N SER A 57 -2.95 7.29 -0.85
CA SER A 57 -2.76 7.41 0.60
C SER A 57 -1.91 8.63 0.95
N HIS A 58 -0.98 9.03 0.06
CA HIS A 58 -0.24 10.30 0.19
C HIS A 58 -1.17 11.50 0.18
N VAL A 59 -2.09 11.54 -0.78
CA VAL A 59 -3.08 12.62 -0.92
C VAL A 59 -4.02 12.63 0.29
N SER A 60 -4.43 11.46 0.78
CA SER A 60 -5.26 11.30 1.98
C SER A 60 -4.55 11.88 3.22
N ARG A 61 -3.27 11.58 3.40
CA ARG A 61 -2.41 12.19 4.44
C ARG A 61 -2.35 13.70 4.33
N PHE A 62 -2.15 14.23 3.13
CA PHE A 62 -2.08 15.65 2.88
C PHE A 62 -3.39 16.37 3.26
N ILE A 63 -4.53 15.80 2.85
CA ILE A 63 -5.88 16.31 3.19
C ILE A 63 -6.08 16.33 4.71
N ALA A 64 -5.77 15.22 5.39
CA ALA A 64 -5.88 15.11 6.84
C ALA A 64 -4.98 16.14 7.57
N ALA A 65 -3.72 16.28 7.15
CA ALA A 65 -2.76 17.22 7.75
C ALA A 65 -3.15 18.70 7.58
N ARG A 66 -3.95 19.03 6.56
CA ARG A 66 -4.47 20.38 6.31
C ARG A 66 -5.84 20.64 6.94
N GLY A 67 -6.45 19.65 7.58
CA GLY A 67 -7.81 19.75 8.10
C GLY A 67 -8.86 19.93 7.00
N TYR A 68 -8.58 19.45 5.78
CA TYR A 68 -9.56 19.43 4.70
C TYR A 68 -10.51 18.24 4.91
N GLY A 69 -11.78 18.40 4.53
CA GLY A 69 -12.80 17.36 4.68
C GLY A 69 -12.89 16.41 3.47
N SER A 70 -13.41 15.21 3.73
CA SER A 70 -13.84 14.23 2.73
C SER A 70 -15.26 13.76 3.03
N VAL A 71 -16.08 13.63 2.00
CA VAL A 71 -17.50 13.29 2.14
C VAL A 71 -17.81 12.02 1.37
N TYR A 72 -18.46 11.08 2.03
CA TYR A 72 -19.09 9.94 1.40
C TYR A 72 -20.43 10.35 0.81
N VAL A 73 -20.67 10.05 -0.48
CA VAL A 73 -21.90 10.38 -1.19
C VAL A 73 -22.54 9.08 -1.70
N PRO A 74 -23.56 8.52 -1.03
CA PRO A 74 -24.14 7.22 -1.38
C PRO A 74 -24.75 7.19 -2.79
N SER A 75 -25.26 8.33 -3.28
CA SER A 75 -25.80 8.45 -4.64
C SER A 75 -24.73 8.38 -5.73
N ALA A 76 -23.45 8.53 -5.39
CA ALA A 76 -22.31 8.36 -6.30
C ALA A 76 -21.75 6.92 -6.31
N SER A 77 -22.54 5.95 -5.86
CA SER A 77 -22.13 4.54 -5.81
C SER A 77 -21.90 3.92 -7.18
N VAL A 78 -20.95 2.98 -7.24
CA VAL A 78 -20.66 2.17 -8.43
C VAL A 78 -20.70 0.70 -8.06
N PHE A 79 -21.09 -0.15 -9.02
CA PHE A 79 -21.02 -1.60 -8.84
C PHE A 79 -19.61 -2.11 -9.18
N HIS A 80 -18.86 -2.52 -8.16
CA HIS A 80 -17.52 -3.08 -8.35
C HIS A 80 -17.58 -4.55 -8.76
N PHE A 81 -17.11 -4.87 -9.97
CA PHE A 81 -17.01 -6.26 -10.42
C PHE A 81 -15.77 -6.95 -9.81
N VAL A 82 -16.02 -7.94 -8.95
CA VAL A 82 -14.97 -8.80 -8.37
C VAL A 82 -14.99 -10.16 -9.08
N PRO A 83 -14.06 -10.43 -10.01
CA PRO A 83 -14.01 -11.72 -10.68
C PRO A 83 -13.55 -12.82 -9.71
N LYS A 84 -13.92 -14.07 -10.01
CA LYS A 84 -13.50 -15.26 -9.22
C LYS A 84 -11.98 -15.35 -9.04
N SER A 85 -11.19 -14.84 -9.98
CA SER A 85 -9.72 -14.79 -9.88
C SER A 85 -9.22 -13.92 -8.72
N ARG A 86 -10.02 -12.97 -8.22
CA ARG A 86 -9.74 -12.16 -7.02
C ARG A 86 -10.23 -12.82 -5.71
N MET A 87 -10.87 -13.98 -5.80
CA MET A 87 -11.39 -14.73 -4.66
C MET A 87 -10.50 -15.95 -4.34
N THR A 88 -9.19 -15.79 -4.48
CA THR A 88 -8.19 -16.84 -4.25
C THR A 88 -7.18 -16.41 -3.19
N VAL A 89 -6.62 -17.37 -2.47
CA VAL A 89 -5.54 -17.10 -1.51
C VAL A 89 -4.35 -16.42 -2.20
N ASP A 90 -4.03 -16.83 -3.42
CA ASP A 90 -2.93 -16.24 -4.18
C ASP A 90 -3.16 -14.77 -4.55
N TYR A 91 -4.40 -14.39 -4.88
CA TYR A 91 -4.73 -12.99 -5.07
C TYR A 91 -4.49 -12.16 -3.80
N PHE A 92 -4.99 -12.64 -2.66
CA PHE A 92 -4.81 -11.94 -1.38
C PHE A 92 -3.34 -11.84 -0.99
N ARG A 93 -2.55 -12.91 -1.18
CA ARG A 93 -1.10 -12.90 -0.96
C ARG A 93 -0.41 -11.87 -1.86
N LYS A 94 -0.72 -11.86 -3.16
CA LYS A 94 -0.14 -10.87 -4.09
C LYS A 94 -0.50 -9.44 -3.67
N ARG A 95 -1.76 -9.19 -3.33
CA ARG A 95 -2.22 -7.86 -2.88
C ARG A 95 -1.57 -7.43 -1.57
N ALA A 96 -1.38 -8.36 -0.63
CA ALA A 96 -0.72 -8.14 0.64
C ALA A 96 0.77 -7.84 0.45
N PHE A 97 1.47 -8.59 -0.40
CA PHE A 97 2.85 -8.29 -0.78
C PHE A 97 2.98 -6.88 -1.34
N SER A 98 2.13 -6.51 -2.31
CA SER A 98 2.13 -5.14 -2.84
C SER A 98 1.81 -4.08 -1.78
N GLN A 99 0.96 -4.40 -0.79
CA GLN A 99 0.70 -3.49 0.34
C GLN A 99 1.96 -3.31 1.21
N GLY A 100 2.69 -4.39 1.50
CA GLY A 100 3.96 -4.32 2.23
C GLY A 100 4.99 -3.44 1.53
N VAL A 101 5.05 -3.51 0.19
CA VAL A 101 5.88 -2.62 -0.63
C VAL A 101 5.47 -1.16 -0.45
N SER A 102 4.17 -0.84 -0.58
CA SER A 102 3.65 0.52 -0.38
C SER A 102 3.92 1.06 1.03
N ASP A 103 3.75 0.24 2.07
CA ASP A 103 3.97 0.67 3.46
C ASP A 103 5.46 0.85 3.77
N SER A 104 6.34 0.05 3.16
CA SER A 104 7.79 0.25 3.18
C SER A 104 8.16 1.59 2.54
N TYR A 105 7.61 1.90 1.36
CA TYR A 105 7.77 3.19 0.70
C TYR A 105 7.32 4.36 1.59
N THR A 106 6.11 4.29 2.18
CA THR A 106 5.62 5.33 3.10
C THR A 106 6.56 5.51 4.29
N ARG A 107 6.99 4.42 4.93
CA ARG A 107 7.88 4.49 6.10
C ARG A 107 9.19 5.19 5.77
N LEU A 108 9.81 4.84 4.64
CA LEU A 108 11.09 5.37 4.21
C LEU A 108 11.04 6.89 3.96
N ARG A 109 9.88 7.41 3.55
CA ARG A 109 9.65 8.85 3.32
C ARG A 109 9.27 9.61 4.59
N LEU A 110 8.46 9.02 5.48
CA LEU A 110 8.00 9.69 6.69
C LEU A 110 9.05 9.76 7.79
N ASN A 111 9.97 8.79 7.86
CA ASN A 111 11.01 8.74 8.91
C ASN A 111 12.44 8.68 8.33
N PRO A 112 12.92 9.70 7.59
CA PRO A 112 14.23 9.65 6.95
C PRO A 112 15.39 9.42 7.93
N SER A 113 15.30 9.96 9.14
CA SER A 113 16.29 9.84 10.21
C SER A 113 16.39 8.44 10.82
N ASP A 114 15.37 7.60 10.65
CA ASP A 114 15.40 6.20 11.10
C ASP A 114 15.93 5.25 10.02
N ASN A 115 16.08 5.71 8.77
CA ASN A 115 16.60 4.89 7.68
C ASN A 115 18.04 4.43 7.97
N ASP A 116 18.87 5.29 8.58
CA ASP A 116 20.24 4.94 8.97
C ASP A 116 20.30 3.85 10.05
N LYS A 117 19.29 3.79 10.94
CA LYS A 117 19.17 2.73 11.95
C LYS A 117 18.73 1.40 11.34
N ILE A 118 17.89 1.44 10.31
CA ILE A 118 17.42 0.25 9.60
C ILE A 118 18.57 -0.42 8.84
N VAL A 119 19.50 0.36 8.27
CA VAL A 119 20.73 -0.15 7.61
C VAL A 119 21.59 -0.97 8.58
N MET A 120 21.67 -0.57 9.85
CA MET A 120 22.50 -1.23 10.86
C MET A 120 21.94 -2.57 11.38
N ASP A 121 20.64 -2.85 11.20
CA ASP A 121 19.94 -4.00 11.80
C ASP A 121 19.72 -5.20 10.84
N LEU A 122 20.44 -5.26 9.72
CA LEU A 122 20.28 -6.36 8.73
C LEU A 122 20.93 -7.70 9.13
N ARG A 123 21.43 -7.85 10.36
CA ARG A 123 22.10 -9.08 10.82
C ARG A 123 21.19 -10.31 11.04
N PRO A 124 19.85 -10.22 11.23
CA PRO A 124 19.04 -11.42 11.39
C PRO A 124 18.20 -11.79 10.14
N LEU A 125 18.45 -11.20 8.96
CA LEU A 125 17.70 -11.51 7.74
C LEU A 125 17.78 -13.02 7.37
N GLY A 126 18.89 -13.67 7.71
CA GLY A 126 19.10 -15.11 7.52
C GLY A 126 18.28 -16.04 8.44
N ARG A 127 17.62 -15.54 9.49
CA ARG A 127 16.85 -16.38 10.43
C ARG A 127 15.37 -16.51 10.05
N LEU A 128 14.76 -15.50 9.43
CA LEU A 128 13.31 -15.53 9.13
C LEU A 128 12.94 -16.54 8.03
N MET A 129 13.81 -16.73 7.04
CA MET A 129 13.62 -17.68 5.92
C MET A 129 13.47 -19.14 6.39
N ARG A 130 14.10 -19.51 7.52
CA ARG A 130 14.01 -20.88 8.09
C ARG A 130 12.66 -21.18 8.75
N SER A 131 11.87 -20.15 9.06
CA SER A 131 10.57 -20.29 9.72
C SER A 131 9.38 -20.51 8.77
N ALA A 132 9.56 -20.25 7.46
CA ALA A 132 8.50 -20.40 6.46
C ALA A 132 8.16 -21.88 6.19
N ILE A 133 9.18 -22.74 6.13
CA ILE A 133 9.03 -24.19 5.96
C ILE A 133 8.32 -24.80 7.17
N PHE A 134 8.71 -24.40 8.39
CA PHE A 134 8.13 -24.90 9.63
C PHE A 134 6.65 -24.49 9.78
N ARG A 135 6.30 -23.26 9.36
CA ARG A 135 4.91 -22.76 9.37
C ARG A 135 4.02 -23.38 8.28
N HIS A 136 4.58 -23.71 7.12
CA HIS A 136 3.81 -24.40 6.06
C HIS A 136 3.38 -25.81 6.51
N ILE A 137 4.25 -26.53 7.22
CA ILE A 137 3.95 -27.86 7.75
C ILE A 137 2.93 -27.77 8.90
N LEU A 138 3.13 -26.84 9.86
CA LEU A 138 2.22 -26.66 11.00
C LEU A 138 0.87 -26.03 10.61
N GLY A 139 0.82 -25.26 9.52
CA GLY A 139 -0.38 -24.56 9.06
C GLY A 139 -1.50 -25.48 8.59
N SER A 140 -1.17 -26.74 8.25
CA SER A 140 -2.15 -27.79 7.93
C SER A 140 -3.04 -28.20 9.11
N LEU A 141 -2.67 -27.80 10.35
CA LEU A 141 -3.43 -28.06 11.57
C LEU A 141 -4.30 -26.87 12.01
N LEU A 142 -4.18 -25.72 11.33
CA LEU A 142 -4.97 -24.52 11.64
C LEU A 142 -6.35 -24.58 10.98
N PRO A 143 -7.37 -23.96 11.58
CA PRO A 143 -8.60 -23.63 10.87
C PRO A 143 -8.30 -22.91 9.55
N ALA A 144 -9.07 -23.21 8.51
CA ALA A 144 -8.81 -22.70 7.16
C ALA A 144 -8.70 -21.17 7.09
N ASP A 145 -9.49 -20.44 7.87
CA ASP A 145 -9.45 -18.97 7.90
C ASP A 145 -8.16 -18.43 8.55
N ALA A 146 -7.71 -19.06 9.64
CA ALA A 146 -6.45 -18.74 10.31
C ALA A 146 -5.25 -19.02 9.39
N PHE A 147 -5.30 -20.11 8.62
CA PHE A 147 -4.29 -20.41 7.61
C PHE A 147 -4.23 -19.31 6.53
N VAL A 148 -5.38 -18.87 6.00
CA VAL A 148 -5.44 -17.80 4.99
C VAL A 148 -4.87 -16.49 5.54
N ARG A 149 -5.26 -16.08 6.75
CA ARG A 149 -4.73 -14.86 7.40
C ARG A 149 -3.21 -14.94 7.57
N ALA A 150 -2.69 -16.06 8.08
CA ALA A 150 -1.26 -16.24 8.24
C ALA A 150 -0.47 -16.12 6.93
N ASN A 151 -1.01 -16.66 5.83
CA ASN A 151 -0.40 -16.53 4.50
C ASN A 151 -0.41 -15.10 3.98
N ILE A 152 -1.49 -14.36 4.24
CA ILE A 152 -1.64 -12.94 3.88
C ILE A 152 -0.64 -12.09 4.65
N ASP A 153 -0.57 -12.26 5.98
CA ASP A 153 0.35 -11.51 6.85
C ASP A 153 1.81 -11.79 6.51
N GLN A 154 2.14 -13.06 6.23
CA GLN A 154 3.46 -13.44 5.76
C GLN A 154 3.81 -12.73 4.45
N ALA A 155 2.93 -12.76 3.45
CA ALA A 155 3.16 -12.12 2.16
C ALA A 155 3.36 -10.59 2.30
N TYR A 156 2.60 -9.95 3.19
CA TYR A 156 2.79 -8.54 3.54
C TYR A 156 4.21 -8.28 4.07
N HIS A 157 4.66 -9.03 5.07
CA HIS A 157 6.00 -8.87 5.63
C HIS A 157 7.11 -9.14 4.61
N GLU A 158 6.94 -10.15 3.76
CA GLU A 158 7.85 -10.43 2.66
C GLU A 158 7.96 -9.24 1.69
N GLY A 159 6.83 -8.64 1.28
CA GLY A 159 6.81 -7.47 0.41
C GLY A 159 7.48 -6.25 1.02
N PHE A 160 7.22 -6.01 2.30
CA PHE A 160 7.85 -4.91 3.06
C PHE A 160 9.37 -5.05 3.11
N MET A 161 9.86 -6.23 3.53
CA MET A 161 11.29 -6.50 3.64
C MET A 161 11.99 -6.52 2.29
N TRP A 162 11.32 -7.05 1.26
CA TRP A 162 11.83 -7.05 -0.10
C TRP A 162 12.03 -5.64 -0.65
N HIS A 163 11.04 -4.75 -0.50
CA HIS A 163 11.17 -3.36 -0.95
C HIS A 163 12.23 -2.60 -0.15
N LEU A 164 12.27 -2.81 1.17
CA LEU A 164 13.30 -2.21 2.03
C LEU A 164 14.70 -2.63 1.57
N HIS A 165 14.91 -3.92 1.32
CA HIS A 165 16.19 -4.42 0.81
C HIS A 165 16.56 -3.73 -0.51
N ARG A 166 15.61 -3.61 -1.47
CA ARG A 166 15.83 -2.90 -2.73
C ARG A 166 16.26 -1.45 -2.51
N PHE A 167 15.57 -0.70 -1.66
CA PHE A 167 15.95 0.67 -1.32
C PHE A 167 17.38 0.79 -0.76
N LEU A 168 17.81 -0.20 0.01
CA LEU A 168 19.13 -0.23 0.62
C LEU A 168 20.24 -0.62 -0.36
N THR A 169 19.96 -1.50 -1.31
CA THR A 169 20.98 -2.04 -2.23
C THR A 169 21.01 -1.41 -3.62
N ASP A 170 19.94 -0.72 -4.01
CA ASP A 170 19.74 -0.17 -5.35
C ASP A 170 19.60 1.36 -5.29
N GLY A 171 20.57 2.06 -5.87
CA GLY A 171 20.64 3.52 -5.86
C GLY A 171 19.52 4.17 -6.68
N ASP A 172 19.04 3.51 -7.73
CA ASP A 172 17.96 4.03 -8.58
C ASP A 172 16.63 3.92 -7.84
N VAL A 173 16.39 2.80 -7.16
CA VAL A 173 15.22 2.65 -6.27
C VAL A 173 15.24 3.68 -5.16
N ARG A 174 16.39 3.88 -4.51
CA ARG A 174 16.52 4.89 -3.46
C ARG A 174 16.19 6.29 -3.96
N SER A 175 16.76 6.68 -5.10
CA SER A 175 16.54 7.97 -5.73
C SER A 175 15.07 8.15 -6.13
N TRP A 176 14.46 7.09 -6.65
CA TRP A 176 13.04 7.07 -6.99
C TRP A 176 12.15 7.25 -5.76
N VAL A 177 12.39 6.51 -4.68
CA VAL A 177 11.59 6.57 -3.44
C VAL A 177 11.69 7.93 -2.76
N LEU A 178 12.86 8.58 -2.81
CA LEU A 178 13.10 9.88 -2.17
C LEU A 178 12.75 11.08 -3.05
N LYS A 179 12.30 10.86 -4.29
CA LYS A 179 11.87 11.94 -5.18
C LYS A 179 10.78 12.79 -4.52
N GLU A 180 10.88 14.12 -4.57
CA GLU A 180 9.93 15.02 -3.90
C GLU A 180 8.49 14.75 -4.34
N ASN A 181 8.24 14.74 -5.65
CA ASN A 181 6.97 14.41 -6.27
C ASN A 181 7.17 13.77 -7.66
N TYR A 182 6.10 13.29 -8.28
CA TYR A 182 6.12 12.55 -9.56
C TYR A 182 5.35 13.26 -10.67
N LEU A 183 4.98 14.53 -10.46
CA LEU A 183 4.41 15.33 -11.52
C LEU A 183 5.51 15.68 -12.53
N GLU A 184 5.23 15.49 -13.81
CA GLU A 184 6.01 16.14 -14.84
C GLU A 184 5.67 17.64 -14.85
N PRO A 185 6.64 18.53 -15.12
CA PRO A 185 6.33 19.94 -15.33
C PRO A 185 5.22 20.06 -16.37
N LEU A 186 4.16 20.80 -16.04
CA LEU A 186 3.18 21.17 -17.05
C LEU A 186 3.94 21.98 -18.09
N ASN A 187 4.11 21.44 -19.30
CA ASN A 187 4.57 22.22 -20.45
C ASN A 187 3.62 23.42 -20.56
N GLN A 188 4.14 24.61 -20.26
CA GLN A 188 3.42 25.88 -20.37
C GLN A 188 3.35 26.31 -21.83
#